data_AF-A0A0P9GZM1-F1
#
_entry.id   AF-A0A0P9GZM1-F1
#
_cell.length_a   1.000
_cell.length_b   1.000
_cell.length_c   1.000
_cell.angle_alpha   90.00
_cell.angle_beta   90.00
_cell.angle_gamma   90.00
#
_symmetry.space_group_name_H-M   'P 1'
#
loop_
_entity.id
_entity.type
_entity.pdbx_description
1 polymer ?
#
loop_
_entity_poly.entity_id
_entity_poly.type
_entity_poly.pdbx_seq_one_letter_code
_entity_poly.pdbx_strand_id
1 'polypeptide(L)'
;MIARTLRFTQFTLIEYARSARILIELIASVIFFYIFLRRWTSALQPEYFFSVVGIFSLALGFYTSTSILSLGDRPQGYLLLARRLGRGGYLVGLYLAILAVAWSIYGLISLATAFYNPVAGLTLGGWVLGTVPLLLNVALLAAMMVLMAPMVLPAGMRLVLLALIAIAFSGGLIGGQTLA
;
A
#
# COMPACT_ATOMS: atom_id res chain seq x y z
N MET A 1 20.68 -14.72 4.67
CA MET A 1 19.24 -14.55 5.00
C MET A 1 18.55 -13.62 4.00
N ILE A 2 19.04 -12.40 3.81
CA ILE A 2 18.51 -11.36 2.91
C ILE A 2 18.24 -11.87 1.48
N ALA A 3 19.23 -12.52 0.84
CA ALA A 3 19.06 -13.03 -0.53
C ALA A 3 17.93 -14.07 -0.67
N ARG A 4 17.63 -14.83 0.38
CA ARG A 4 16.53 -15.81 0.37
C ARG A 4 15.18 -15.10 0.52
N THR A 5 15.11 -14.09 1.39
CA THR A 5 13.92 -13.23 1.55
C THR A 5 13.58 -12.52 0.25
N LEU A 6 14.58 -11.94 -0.43
CA LEU A 6 14.36 -11.26 -1.72
C LEU A 6 13.88 -12.22 -2.82
N ARG A 7 14.45 -13.42 -2.91
CA ARG A 7 13.97 -14.46 -3.86
C ARG A 7 12.53 -14.87 -3.55
N PHE A 8 12.16 -14.96 -2.28
CA PHE A 8 10.79 -15.23 -1.87
C PHE A 8 9.85 -14.05 -2.23
N THR A 9 10.25 -12.81 -1.98
CA THR A 9 9.50 -11.62 -2.43
C THR A 9 9.27 -11.63 -3.93
N GLN A 10 10.31 -11.92 -4.72
CA GLN A 10 10.20 -12.03 -6.19
C GLN A 10 9.23 -13.13 -6.60
N PHE A 11 9.33 -14.30 -5.98
CA PHE A 11 8.40 -15.41 -6.22
C PHE A 11 6.95 -14.99 -5.93
N THR A 12 6.69 -14.35 -4.78
CA THR A 12 5.37 -13.85 -4.40
C THR A 12 4.86 -12.80 -5.39
N LEU A 13 5.72 -11.90 -5.87
CA LEU A 13 5.35 -10.90 -6.89
C LEU A 13 4.97 -11.54 -8.22
N ILE A 14 5.72 -12.56 -8.67
CA ILE A 14 5.41 -13.30 -9.90
C ILE A 14 4.08 -14.06 -9.75
N GLU A 15 3.85 -14.69 -8.61
CA GLU A 15 2.58 -15.37 -8.33
C GLU A 15 1.41 -14.37 -8.24
N TYR A 16 1.66 -13.21 -7.64
CA TYR A 16 0.71 -12.11 -7.58
C TYR A 16 0.33 -11.61 -8.98
N ALA A 17 1.31 -11.36 -9.84
CA ALA A 17 1.09 -10.97 -11.22
C ALA A 17 0.33 -12.06 -12.01
N ARG A 18 0.68 -13.34 -11.81
CA ARG A 18 0.00 -14.48 -12.43
C ARG A 18 -1.47 -14.60 -11.97
N SER A 19 -1.79 -14.19 -10.75
CA SER A 19 -3.16 -14.20 -10.24
C SER A 19 -4.09 -13.18 -10.91
N ALA A 20 -3.56 -12.33 -11.80
CA ALA A 20 -4.27 -11.26 -12.49
C ALA A 20 -4.89 -10.18 -11.58
N ARG A 21 -4.74 -10.29 -10.25
CA ARG A 21 -5.22 -9.29 -9.28
C ARG A 21 -4.60 -7.91 -9.50
N ILE A 22 -3.37 -7.87 -10.00
CA ILE A 22 -2.69 -6.65 -10.44
C ILE A 22 -3.48 -5.87 -11.50
N LEU A 23 -4.28 -6.55 -12.33
CA LEU A 23 -5.14 -5.87 -13.32
C LEU A 23 -6.25 -5.06 -12.65
N ILE A 24 -6.80 -5.53 -11.53
CA ILE A 24 -7.84 -4.81 -10.79
C ILE A 24 -7.28 -3.49 -10.28
N GLU A 25 -6.07 -3.53 -9.73
CA GLU A 25 -5.40 -2.36 -9.17
C GLU A 25 -4.97 -1.38 -10.27
N LEU A 26 -4.50 -1.89 -11.42
CA LEU A 26 -4.22 -1.08 -12.60
C LEU A 26 -5.48 -0.41 -13.14
N ILE A 27 -6.58 -1.15 -13.34
CA ILE A 27 -7.85 -0.58 -13.81
C ILE A 27 -8.35 0.47 -12.82
N ALA A 28 -8.33 0.18 -11.52
CA ALA A 28 -8.71 1.13 -10.47
C ALA A 28 -7.85 2.40 -10.51
N SER A 29 -6.53 2.25 -10.72
CA SER A 29 -5.61 3.39 -10.84
C SER A 29 -5.91 4.25 -12.07
N VAL A 30 -6.27 3.63 -13.20
CA VAL A 30 -6.67 4.36 -14.43
C VAL A 30 -7.98 5.10 -14.21
N ILE A 31 -8.99 4.43 -13.65
CA ILE A 31 -10.29 5.06 -13.34
C ILE A 31 -10.08 6.24 -12.39
N PHE A 32 -9.32 6.04 -11.32
CA PHE A 32 -8.98 7.08 -10.36
C PHE A 32 -8.28 8.27 -11.01
N PHE A 33 -7.28 8.02 -11.87
CA PHE A 33 -6.58 9.06 -12.60
C PHE A 33 -7.54 9.90 -13.45
N TYR A 34 -8.43 9.26 -14.20
CA TYR A 34 -9.40 9.94 -15.05
C TYR A 34 -10.45 10.75 -14.28
N ILE A 35 -10.91 10.26 -13.13
CA ILE A 35 -11.96 10.92 -12.35
C ILE A 35 -11.38 12.09 -11.54
N PHE A 36 -10.24 11.91 -10.89
CA PHE A 36 -9.75 12.86 -9.89
C PHE A 36 -8.59 13.74 -10.37
N LEU A 37 -7.72 13.20 -11.23
CA LEU A 37 -6.46 13.86 -11.60
C LEU A 37 -6.51 14.50 -12.98
N ARG A 38 -7.37 14.01 -13.88
CA ARG A 38 -7.57 14.59 -15.21
C ARG A 38 -8.50 15.80 -15.13
N ARG A 39 -7.92 17.00 -14.99
CA ARG A 39 -8.63 18.28 -15.06
C ARG A 39 -8.29 18.98 -16.38
N TRP A 40 -9.33 19.34 -17.14
CA TRP A 40 -9.19 19.94 -18.47
C TRP A 40 -9.08 21.47 -18.46
N THR A 41 -9.55 22.11 -17.39
CA THR A 41 -9.76 23.56 -17.35
C THR A 41 -8.97 24.26 -16.23
N SER A 42 -8.35 23.51 -15.32
CA SER A 42 -7.67 24.08 -14.16
C SER A 42 -6.42 23.27 -13.83
N ALA A 43 -5.33 23.97 -13.53
CA ALA A 43 -4.11 23.33 -13.08
C ALA A 43 -4.32 22.64 -11.72
N LEU A 44 -3.68 21.48 -11.55
CA LEU A 44 -3.77 20.73 -10.30
C LEU A 44 -2.94 21.44 -9.22
N GLN A 45 -3.53 21.71 -8.06
CA GLN A 45 -2.80 22.22 -6.89
C GLN A 45 -2.11 21.07 -6.14
N PRO A 46 -0.91 21.28 -5.57
CA PRO A 46 -0.18 20.27 -4.81
C PRO A 46 -0.96 19.66 -3.65
N GLU A 47 -1.69 20.46 -2.89
CA GLU A 47 -2.41 20.03 -1.69
C GLU A 47 -3.52 19.04 -2.07
N TYR A 48 -4.24 19.34 -3.16
CA TYR A 48 -5.27 18.46 -3.69
C TYR A 48 -4.69 17.14 -4.20
N PHE A 49 -3.57 17.19 -4.93
CA PHE A 49 -2.89 15.99 -5.42
C PHE A 49 -2.50 15.05 -4.27
N PHE A 50 -1.74 15.54 -3.28
CA PHE A 50 -1.25 14.70 -2.19
C PHE A 50 -2.37 14.18 -1.29
N SER A 51 -3.44 14.96 -1.08
CA SER A 51 -4.61 14.52 -0.31
C SER A 51 -5.33 13.36 -1.00
N VAL A 52 -5.69 13.53 -2.27
CA VAL A 52 -6.52 12.54 -3.00
C VAL A 52 -5.71 11.28 -3.33
N VAL A 53 -4.44 11.44 -3.76
CA VAL A 53 -3.55 10.30 -3.98
C VAL A 53 -3.19 9.62 -2.66
N GLY A 54 -3.11 10.36 -1.55
CA GLY A 54 -2.89 9.79 -0.23
C GLY A 54 -4.00 8.83 0.19
N ILE A 55 -5.25 9.28 0.10
CA ILE A 55 -6.41 8.42 0.41
C ILE A 55 -6.45 7.19 -0.50
N PHE A 56 -6.24 7.38 -1.81
CA PHE A 56 -6.22 6.28 -2.76
C PHE A 56 -5.10 5.27 -2.47
N SER A 57 -3.88 5.74 -2.18
CA SER A 57 -2.74 4.87 -1.87
C SER A 57 -2.92 4.08 -0.57
N LEU A 58 -3.61 4.65 0.43
CA LEU A 58 -4.00 3.92 1.64
C LEU A 58 -5.03 2.84 1.34
N ALA A 59 -6.09 3.16 0.58
CA ALA A 59 -7.11 2.20 0.20
C ALA A 59 -6.52 1.06 -0.66
N LEU A 60 -5.65 1.41 -1.60
CA LEU A 60 -4.90 0.47 -2.42
C LEU A 60 -3.99 -0.39 -1.54
N GLY A 61 -3.21 0.22 -0.63
CA GLY A 61 -2.32 -0.49 0.29
C GLY A 61 -3.07 -1.50 1.16
N PHE A 62 -4.27 -1.16 1.63
CA PHE A 62 -5.15 -2.09 2.34
C PHE A 62 -5.56 -3.26 1.45
N TYR A 63 -6.09 -2.99 0.25
CA TYR A 63 -6.50 -4.03 -0.71
C TYR A 63 -5.33 -4.96 -1.05
N THR A 64 -4.19 -4.41 -1.49
CA THR A 64 -2.99 -5.16 -1.85
C THR A 64 -2.44 -5.97 -0.68
N SER A 65 -2.51 -5.44 0.55
CA SER A 65 -2.13 -6.19 1.76
C SER A 65 -3.03 -7.42 1.94
N THR A 66 -4.35 -7.26 1.89
CA THR A 66 -5.28 -8.39 2.04
C THR A 66 -5.11 -9.43 0.93
N SER A 67 -4.91 -8.98 -0.31
CA SER A 67 -4.78 -9.84 -1.47
C SER A 67 -3.48 -10.65 -1.41
N ILE A 68 -2.35 -10.05 -1.04
CA ILE A 68 -1.07 -10.76 -0.90
C ILE A 68 -1.06 -11.68 0.32
N LEU A 69 -1.61 -11.26 1.45
CA LEU A 69 -1.72 -12.11 2.64
C LEU A 69 -2.57 -13.36 2.37
N SER A 70 -3.67 -13.23 1.60
CA SER A 70 -4.49 -14.38 1.20
C SER A 70 -3.76 -15.40 0.32
N LEU A 71 -2.73 -14.99 -0.43
CA LEU A 71 -1.85 -15.92 -1.15
C LEU A 71 -0.93 -16.66 -0.18
N GLY A 72 -0.49 -15.96 0.87
CA GLY A 72 0.35 -16.52 1.93
C GLY A 72 -0.36 -17.58 2.79
N ASP A 73 -1.69 -17.52 2.91
CA ASP A 73 -2.46 -18.51 3.68
C ASP A 73 -2.64 -19.86 2.94
N ARG A 74 -2.14 -19.99 1.70
CA ARG A 74 -2.23 -21.24 0.93
C ARG A 74 -1.37 -22.35 1.56
N PRO A 75 -1.81 -23.63 1.48
CA PRO A 75 -1.06 -24.79 2.01
C PRO A 75 0.35 -24.94 1.41
N GLN A 76 0.57 -24.40 0.21
CA GLN A 76 1.88 -24.36 -0.45
C GLN A 76 2.88 -23.44 0.29
N GLY A 77 2.42 -22.38 0.96
CA GLY A 77 3.25 -21.48 1.76
C GLY A 77 3.79 -22.15 3.03
N TYR A 78 3.05 -23.11 3.60
CA TYR A 78 3.48 -23.86 4.79
C TYR A 78 4.75 -24.70 4.55
N LEU A 79 4.97 -25.19 3.34
CA LEU A 79 6.19 -25.93 2.97
C LEU A 79 7.44 -25.04 2.95
N LEU A 80 7.28 -23.76 2.58
CA LEU A 80 8.33 -22.73 2.61
C LEU A 80 8.67 -22.29 4.05
N LEU A 81 7.64 -22.21 4.90
CA LEU A 81 7.76 -21.94 6.33
C LEU A 81 8.49 -23.05 7.10
N ALA A 82 8.19 -24.32 6.79
CA ALA A 82 8.68 -25.47 7.53
C ALA A 82 10.14 -25.86 7.25
N ARG A 83 10.76 -25.40 6.15
CA ARG A 83 12.09 -25.93 5.74
C ARG A 83 13.22 -24.92 5.52
N ARG A 84 13.02 -23.67 5.06
CA ARG A 84 14.16 -22.86 4.57
C ARG A 84 14.18 -21.35 4.86
N LEU A 85 13.04 -20.69 5.11
CA LEU A 85 12.99 -19.22 5.25
C LEU A 85 12.80 -18.74 6.70
N GLY A 86 12.15 -19.54 7.55
CA GLY A 86 11.75 -19.15 8.90
C GLY A 86 10.59 -18.14 8.91
N ARG A 87 9.93 -18.01 10.07
CA ARG A 87 8.73 -17.16 10.25
C ARG A 87 9.00 -15.68 9.96
N GLY A 88 10.13 -15.14 10.43
CA GLY A 88 10.50 -13.74 10.20
C GLY A 88 10.79 -13.42 8.72
N GLY A 89 11.54 -14.28 8.03
CA GLY A 89 11.85 -14.10 6.61
C GLY A 89 10.61 -14.15 5.73
N TYR A 90 9.64 -14.96 6.10
CA TYR A 90 8.34 -15.06 5.42
C TYR A 90 7.54 -13.76 5.52
N LEU A 91 7.39 -13.23 6.74
CA LEU A 91 6.62 -11.99 6.98
C LEU A 91 7.28 -10.78 6.31
N VAL A 92 8.60 -10.65 6.43
CA VAL A 92 9.36 -9.57 5.75
C VAL A 92 9.21 -9.69 4.23
N GLY A 93 9.20 -10.91 3.69
CA GLY A 93 9.04 -11.11 2.26
C GLY A 93 7.67 -10.71 1.73
N LEU A 94 6.59 -11.01 2.48
CA LEU A 94 5.22 -10.57 2.17
C LEU A 94 5.09 -9.05 2.29
N TYR A 95 5.65 -8.47 3.35
CA TYR A 95 5.68 -7.02 3.55
C TYR A 95 6.35 -6.31 2.37
N LEU A 96 7.54 -6.76 1.94
CA LEU A 96 8.24 -6.20 0.80
C LEU A 96 7.46 -6.34 -0.51
N ALA A 97 6.72 -7.44 -0.69
CA ALA A 97 5.88 -7.63 -1.88
C ALA A 97 4.73 -6.62 -1.91
N ILE A 98 4.08 -6.36 -0.76
CA ILE A 98 3.03 -5.35 -0.62
C ILE A 98 3.56 -3.96 -0.96
N LEU A 99 4.70 -3.56 -0.38
CA LEU A 99 5.31 -2.27 -0.68
C LEU A 99 5.65 -2.13 -2.14
N ALA A 100 6.25 -3.16 -2.75
CA ALA A 100 6.65 -3.12 -4.15
C ALA A 100 5.46 -2.85 -5.07
N VAL A 101 4.31 -3.49 -4.85
CA VAL A 101 3.10 -3.25 -5.65
C VAL A 101 2.54 -1.85 -5.39
N ALA A 102 2.31 -1.49 -4.13
CA ALA A 102 1.70 -0.21 -3.78
C ALA A 102 2.54 1.00 -4.25
N TRP A 103 3.86 0.93 -4.06
CA TRP A 103 4.78 1.99 -4.51
C TRP A 103 4.90 2.04 -6.03
N SER A 104 4.84 0.89 -6.72
CA SER A 104 4.84 0.87 -8.20
C SER A 104 3.61 1.56 -8.76
N ILE A 105 2.42 1.28 -8.21
CA ILE A 105 1.17 1.91 -8.67
C ILE A 105 1.16 3.41 -8.36
N TYR A 106 1.61 3.79 -7.16
CA TYR A 106 1.79 5.20 -6.82
C TYR A 106 2.74 5.90 -7.82
N GLY A 107 3.87 5.26 -8.14
CA GLY A 107 4.82 5.75 -9.13
C GLY A 107 4.21 5.92 -10.52
N LEU A 108 3.39 4.96 -10.97
CA LEU A 108 2.68 5.04 -12.24
C LEU A 108 1.67 6.21 -12.27
N ILE A 109 0.90 6.40 -11.20
CA ILE A 109 -0.04 7.53 -11.08
C ILE A 109 0.71 8.87 -11.10
N SER A 110 1.84 8.93 -10.38
CA SER A 110 2.67 10.12 -10.29
C SER A 110 3.29 10.48 -11.65
N LEU A 111 3.81 9.49 -12.37
CA LEU A 111 4.31 9.66 -13.74
C LEU A 111 3.21 10.08 -14.71
N ALA A 112 2.05 9.41 -14.68
CA ALA A 112 0.90 9.78 -15.50
C ALA A 112 0.48 11.23 -15.23
N THR A 113 0.48 11.66 -13.97
CA THR A 113 0.16 13.04 -13.60
C THR A 113 1.22 14.01 -14.13
N ALA A 114 2.50 13.69 -13.99
CA ALA A 114 3.59 14.52 -14.51
C ALA A 114 3.52 14.73 -16.04
N PHE A 115 3.12 13.70 -16.81
CA PHE A 115 3.03 13.79 -18.26
C PHE A 115 1.74 14.43 -18.78
N TYR A 116 0.60 14.09 -18.20
CA TYR A 116 -0.70 14.48 -18.76
C TYR A 116 -1.32 15.70 -18.07
N ASN A 117 -0.99 15.98 -16.81
CA ASN A 117 -1.54 17.11 -16.06
C ASN A 117 -0.56 17.62 -14.99
N PRO A 118 0.49 18.37 -15.39
CA PRO A 118 1.53 18.79 -14.47
C PRO A 118 0.95 19.63 -13.33
N VAL A 119 1.35 19.29 -12.10
CA VAL A 119 0.92 20.00 -10.89
C VAL A 119 1.58 21.38 -10.86
N ALA A 120 0.77 22.44 -10.81
CA ALA A 120 1.28 23.81 -10.84
C ALA A 120 2.09 24.11 -9.56
N GLY A 121 3.29 24.66 -9.74
CA GLY A 121 4.15 25.07 -8.63
C GLY A 121 4.89 23.93 -7.93
N LEU A 122 4.74 22.67 -8.39
CA LEU A 122 5.41 21.53 -7.75
C LEU A 122 6.80 21.29 -8.35
N THR A 123 7.84 21.66 -7.60
CA THR A 123 9.23 21.35 -7.95
C THR A 123 9.54 19.87 -7.70
N LEU A 124 10.59 19.33 -8.33
CA LEU A 124 11.09 17.98 -8.07
C LEU A 124 11.35 17.70 -6.57
N GLY A 125 11.89 18.70 -5.85
CA GLY A 125 12.09 18.60 -4.40
C GLY A 125 10.76 18.53 -3.64
N GLY A 126 9.77 19.35 -4.00
CA GLY A 126 8.42 19.30 -3.42
C GLY A 126 7.71 17.96 -3.67
N TRP A 127 7.91 17.38 -4.86
CA TRP A 127 7.44 16.03 -5.19
C TRP A 127 8.01 14.99 -4.22
N VAL A 128 9.33 14.95 -4.05
CA VAL A 128 9.98 13.96 -3.17
C VAL A 128 9.52 14.16 -1.72
N LEU A 129 9.53 15.41 -1.22
CA LEU A 129 9.16 15.71 0.16
C LEU A 129 7.69 15.39 0.46
N GLY A 130 6.77 15.62 -0.48
CA GLY A 130 5.36 15.25 -0.31
C GLY A 130 5.10 13.74 -0.47
N THR A 131 5.93 13.04 -1.25
CA THR A 131 5.83 11.60 -1.48
C THR A 131 6.26 10.78 -0.26
N VAL A 132 7.35 11.18 0.41
CA VAL A 132 7.92 10.46 1.56
C VAL A 132 6.89 10.15 2.66
N PRO A 133 6.13 11.11 3.21
CA PRO A 133 5.16 10.84 4.26
C PRO A 133 4.02 9.92 3.77
N LEU A 134 3.62 10.03 2.50
CA LEU A 134 2.61 9.14 1.93
C LEU A 134 3.08 7.70 1.85
N LEU A 135 4.27 7.46 1.29
CA LEU A 135 4.84 6.12 1.19
C LEU A 135 5.10 5.51 2.57
N LEU A 136 5.49 6.34 3.55
CA LEU A 136 5.65 5.92 4.93
C LEU A 136 4.32 5.50 5.56
N ASN A 137 3.23 6.24 5.34
CA ASN A 137 1.91 5.87 5.83
C ASN A 137 1.44 4.53 5.24
N VAL A 138 1.65 4.32 3.94
CA VAL A 138 1.37 3.03 3.29
C VAL A 138 2.23 1.92 3.87
N ALA A 139 3.50 2.20 4.16
CA ALA A 139 4.41 1.23 4.76
C ALA A 139 4.01 0.86 6.19
N LEU A 140 3.60 1.83 7.01
CA LEU A 140 3.06 1.60 8.34
C LEU A 140 1.78 0.77 8.28
N LEU A 141 0.85 1.11 7.38
CA LEU A 141 -0.37 0.34 7.17
C LEU A 141 -0.05 -1.11 6.78
N ALA A 142 0.84 -1.32 5.81
CA ALA A 142 1.26 -2.65 5.40
C ALA A 142 1.90 -3.44 6.56
N ALA A 143 2.74 -2.79 7.38
CA ALA A 143 3.33 -3.40 8.56
C ALA A 143 2.26 -3.83 9.57
N MET A 144 1.27 -2.98 9.83
CA MET A 144 0.14 -3.31 10.71
C MET A 144 -0.67 -4.49 10.18
N MET A 145 -0.95 -4.53 8.87
CA MET A 145 -1.66 -5.64 8.23
C MET A 145 -0.90 -6.96 8.32
N VAL A 146 0.44 -6.92 8.18
CA VAL A 146 1.29 -8.11 8.35
C VAL A 146 1.34 -8.57 9.81
N LEU A 147 1.39 -7.64 10.78
CA LEU A 147 1.29 -7.98 12.21
C LEU A 147 -0.07 -8.61 12.55
N MET A 148 -1.11 -8.20 11.83
CA MET A 148 -2.43 -8.78 11.89
C MET A 148 -2.54 -10.14 11.19
N ALA A 149 -1.49 -10.71 10.60
CA ALA A 149 -1.57 -12.06 10.07
C ALA A 149 -1.74 -13.07 11.22
N PRO A 150 -2.56 -14.14 11.06
CA PRO A 150 -2.76 -15.18 12.09
C PRO A 150 -1.44 -15.81 12.56
N MET A 151 -0.46 -15.80 11.65
CA MET A 151 0.89 -16.26 11.85
C MET A 151 1.75 -15.38 12.73
N VAL A 152 1.30 -14.24 13.26
CA VAL A 152 2.13 -13.34 14.09
C VAL A 152 1.53 -13.22 15.49
N LEU A 153 0.25 -12.89 15.57
CA LEU A 153 -0.41 -12.59 16.82
C LEU A 153 -1.53 -13.60 17.12
N PRO A 154 -1.61 -14.10 18.38
CA PRO A 154 -2.78 -14.87 18.82
C PRO A 154 -4.05 -14.01 18.71
N ALA A 155 -5.21 -14.65 18.53
CA ALA A 155 -6.47 -13.97 18.22
C ALA A 155 -6.81 -12.79 19.14
N GLY A 156 -6.50 -12.90 20.44
CA GLY A 156 -6.70 -11.81 21.42
C GLY A 156 -5.91 -10.53 21.10
N MET A 157 -4.63 -10.65 20.73
CA MET A 157 -3.79 -9.49 20.38
C MET A 157 -4.23 -8.83 19.06
N ARG A 158 -4.76 -9.61 18.11
CA ARG A 158 -5.34 -9.07 16.86
C ARG A 158 -6.58 -8.23 17.14
N LEU A 159 -7.42 -8.67 18.08
CA LEU A 159 -8.59 -7.91 18.52
C LEU A 159 -8.20 -6.61 19.26
N VAL A 160 -7.14 -6.65 20.09
CA VAL A 160 -6.61 -5.45 20.75
C VAL A 160 -6.09 -4.44 19.73
N LEU A 161 -5.33 -4.89 18.72
CA LEU A 161 -4.86 -4.01 17.65
C LEU A 161 -6.01 -3.43 16.84
N LEU A 162 -7.00 -4.25 16.46
CA LEU A 162 -8.20 -3.77 15.78
C LEU A 162 -8.97 -2.74 16.61
N ALA A 163 -9.08 -2.95 17.92
CA ALA A 163 -9.70 -2.02 18.84
C ALA A 163 -8.91 -0.70 18.93
N LEU A 164 -7.58 -0.77 19.04
CA LEU A 164 -6.71 0.42 19.04
C LEU A 164 -6.80 1.20 17.73
N ILE A 165 -6.82 0.52 16.58
CA ILE A 165 -7.03 1.14 15.27
C ILE A 165 -8.42 1.79 15.21
N ALA A 166 -9.48 1.08 15.61
CA ALA A 166 -10.83 1.63 15.64
C ALA A 166 -10.92 2.88 16.53
N ILE A 167 -10.26 2.89 17.68
CA ILE A 167 -10.19 4.05 18.58
C ILE A 167 -9.42 5.21 17.93
N ALA A 168 -8.27 4.93 17.30
CA ALA A 168 -7.47 5.95 16.62
C ALA A 168 -8.22 6.61 15.45
N PHE A 169 -8.96 5.81 14.67
CA PHE A 169 -9.78 6.30 13.55
C PHE A 169 -11.10 6.94 14.00
N SER A 170 -11.63 6.57 15.18
CA SER A 170 -12.83 7.19 15.77
C SER A 170 -12.64 8.68 16.05
N GLY A 171 -11.41 9.11 16.41
CA GLY A 171 -11.11 10.52 16.66
C GLY A 171 -11.06 11.37 15.38
N GLY A 172 -10.59 10.79 14.26
CA GLY A 172 -10.43 11.51 12.98
C GLY A 172 -11.67 11.53 12.08
N LEU A 173 -12.65 10.64 12.31
CA LEU A 173 -13.89 10.57 11.52
C LEU A 173 -15.09 11.30 12.17
N ILE A 174 -15.07 11.50 13.50
CA ILE A 174 -16.17 12.15 14.25
C ILE A 174 -15.81 13.60 14.63
N GLY A 175 -14.53 13.90 14.83
CA GLY A 175 -14.03 15.25 14.95
C GLY A 175 -13.58 15.76 13.60
N GLY A 176 -14.49 16.41 12.85
CA GLY A 176 -14.10 17.16 11.66
C GLY A 176 -12.88 18.02 11.99
N GLN A 177 -11.93 18.09 11.06
CA GLN A 177 -10.88 19.11 11.11
C GLN A 177 -11.57 20.49 11.07
N THR A 178 -11.94 21.00 12.23
CA THR A 178 -12.07 22.43 12.46
C THR A 178 -10.64 22.97 12.41
N LEU A 179 -10.20 23.30 11.20
CA LEU A 179 -9.18 24.31 11.01
C LEU A 179 -9.72 25.62 11.61
N ALA A 180 -9.29 25.89 12.84
CA ALA A 180 -9.16 27.22 13.40
C ALA A 180 -7.67 27.45 13.67
#